data_AF-A0A2X2JR48-F1
#
_entry.id   AF-A0A2X2JR48-F1
#
_cell.length_a   1.000
_cell.length_b   1.000
_cell.length_c   1.000
_cell.angle_alpha   90.00
_cell.angle_beta   90.00
_cell.angle_gamma   90.00
#
_symmetry.space_group_name_H-M   'P 1'
#
loop_
_entity.id
_entity.type
_entity.pdbx_description
1 polymer ?
#
loop_
_entity_poly.entity_id
_entity_poly.type
_entity_poly.pdbx_seq_one_letter_code
_entity_poly.pdbx_strand_id
1 'polypeptide(L)' 'MGYSLHAGMVVVADGSERAERRLERVLTTDPGMGVARHVDAGYDIAIQTAKEKGIHIPMIDKAGDK' A
#
# COMPACT_ATOMS: atom_id res chain seq x y z
N MET A 1 -2.93 -19.92 -21.78
CA MET A 1 -1.83 -19.37 -20.96
C MET A 1 -1.62 -17.91 -21.38
N GLY A 2 -1.38 -16.99 -20.44
CA GLY A 2 -1.04 -15.58 -20.76
C GLY A 2 -2.04 -14.48 -20.33
N TYR A 3 -3.03 -14.77 -19.48
CA TYR A 3 -4.09 -13.81 -19.12
C TYR A 3 -3.88 -13.07 -17.79
N SER A 4 -2.90 -13.47 -16.99
CA SER A 4 -2.70 -12.89 -15.66
C SER A 4 -1.23 -12.85 -15.26
N LEU A 5 -0.90 -11.82 -14.49
CA LEU A 5 0.33 -11.70 -13.71
C LEU A 5 -0.07 -11.30 -12.29
N HIS A 6 0.55 -11.93 -11.30
CA HIS A 6 0.34 -11.62 -9.88
C HIS A 6 1.64 -11.85 -9.10
N ALA A 7 1.72 -11.26 -7.91
CA ALA A 7 2.86 -11.41 -7.00
C ALA A 7 2.39 -11.97 -5.65
N GLY A 8 3.29 -12.63 -4.93
CA GLY A 8 3.06 -13.13 -3.58
C GLY A 8 4.22 -12.74 -2.65
N MET A 9 3.93 -12.60 -1.37
CA MET A 9 4.88 -12.18 -0.34
C MET A 9 4.73 -13.04 0.91
N VAL A 10 5.86 -13.34 1.58
CA VAL A 10 5.91 -14.03 2.89
C VAL A 10 6.95 -13.35 3.77
N VAL A 11 6.60 -13.07 5.02
CA VAL A 11 7.53 -12.59 6.07
C VAL A 11 7.33 -13.42 7.32
N VAL A 12 8.42 -13.74 8.02
CA VAL A 12 8.42 -14.57 9.23
C VAL A 12 8.57 -13.70 10.47
N ALA A 13 7.72 -13.93 11.46
CA ALA A 13 7.85 -13.38 12.80
C ALA A 13 8.65 -14.36 13.69
N ASP A 14 9.97 -14.21 13.71
CA ASP A 14 10.88 -15.07 14.48
C ASP A 14 11.19 -14.56 15.91
N GLY A 15 10.58 -13.44 16.31
CA GLY A 15 10.79 -12.81 17.61
C GLY A 15 12.00 -11.86 17.69
N SER A 16 12.77 -11.70 16.62
CA SER A 16 13.90 -10.75 16.59
C SER A 16 13.46 -9.30 16.33
N GLU A 17 14.20 -8.33 16.86
CA GLU A 17 14.04 -6.89 16.54
C GLU A 17 14.14 -6.63 15.02
N ARG A 18 14.94 -7.44 14.32
CA ARG A 18 15.07 -7.33 12.86
C ARG A 18 13.78 -7.74 12.16
N ALA A 19 13.10 -8.77 12.65
CA ALA A 19 11.82 -9.21 12.09
C ALA A 19 10.73 -8.18 12.36
N GLU A 20 10.69 -7.58 13.56
CA GLU A 20 9.76 -6.49 13.89
C GLU A 20 9.81 -5.36 12.85
N ARG A 21 11.00 -4.82 12.58
CA ARG A 21 11.19 -3.74 11.58
C ARG A 21 10.79 -4.15 10.16
N ARG A 22 10.91 -5.43 9.81
CA ARG A 22 10.50 -5.96 8.51
C ARG A 22 8.98 -6.12 8.44
N LEU A 23 8.37 -6.64 9.50
CA LEU A 23 6.93 -6.82 9.61
C LEU A 23 6.22 -5.47 9.51
N GLU A 24 6.66 -4.47 10.28
CA GLU A 24 6.09 -3.12 10.24
C GLU A 24 6.06 -2.58 8.80
N ARG A 25 7.20 -2.68 8.08
CA ARG A 25 7.30 -2.19 6.71
C ARG A 25 6.44 -2.99 5.75
N VAL A 26 6.59 -4.32 5.72
CA VAL A 26 5.93 -5.18 4.73
C VAL A 26 4.41 -5.16 4.92
N LEU A 27 3.94 -5.26 6.17
CA LEU A 27 2.51 -5.25 6.47
C LEU A 27 1.88 -3.86 6.33
N THR A 28 2.69 -2.81 6.14
CA THR A 28 2.21 -1.49 5.72
C THR A 28 2.23 -1.35 4.20
N THR A 29 3.32 -1.72 3.54
CA THR A 29 3.50 -1.49 2.10
C THR A 29 2.68 -2.42 1.22
N ASP A 30 2.49 -3.68 1.60
CA ASP A 30 1.75 -4.66 0.79
C ASP A 30 0.26 -4.29 0.65
N PRO A 31 -0.51 -4.07 1.75
CA PRO A 31 -1.87 -3.56 1.62
C PRO A 31 -1.90 -2.11 1.10
N GLY A 32 -0.89 -1.29 1.44
CA GLY A 32 -0.77 0.08 0.93
C GLY A 32 -0.71 0.16 -0.59
N MET A 33 -0.05 -0.80 -1.24
CA MET A 33 -0.03 -0.93 -2.71
C MET A 33 -1.43 -1.19 -3.28
N GLY A 34 -2.23 -2.01 -2.60
CA GLY A 34 -3.63 -2.26 -2.95
C GLY A 34 -4.45 -0.97 -2.93
N VAL A 35 -4.33 -0.16 -1.87
CA VAL A 35 -5.00 1.14 -1.78
C VAL A 35 -4.50 2.07 -2.88
N ALA A 36 -3.19 2.24 -3.03
CA ALA A 36 -2.60 3.10 -4.05
C ALA A 36 -3.07 2.75 -5.47
N ARG A 37 -3.15 1.45 -5.80
CA ARG A 37 -3.66 0.99 -7.09
C ARG A 37 -5.12 1.36 -7.33
N HIS A 38 -5.98 1.23 -6.32
CA HIS A 38 -7.40 1.58 -6.46
C HIS A 38 -7.62 3.10 -6.41
N VAL A 39 -6.75 3.84 -5.73
CA VAL A 39 -6.70 5.30 -5.80
C VAL A 39 -6.42 5.76 -7.23
N ASP A 40 -5.38 5.21 -7.86
CA ASP A 40 -5.01 5.52 -9.25
C ASP A 40 -6.13 5.18 -10.24
N ALA A 41 -6.89 4.11 -9.98
CA ALA A 41 -8.07 3.73 -10.76
C ALA A 41 -9.32 4.60 -10.49
N GLY A 42 -9.26 5.55 -9.55
CA GLY A 42 -10.33 6.53 -9.28
C GLY A 42 -11.41 6.08 -8.29
N TYR A 43 -11.15 5.09 -7.42
CA TYR A 43 -12.15 4.64 -6.44
C TYR A 43 -12.19 5.57 -5.21
N ASP A 44 -13.36 6.17 -4.95
CA ASP A 44 -13.56 7.10 -3.83
C ASP A 44 -13.22 6.49 -2.46
N ILE A 45 -13.63 5.23 -2.23
CA ILE A 45 -13.32 4.52 -0.99
C ILE A 45 -11.81 4.37 -0.75
N ALA A 46 -11.03 4.20 -1.84
CA ALA A 46 -9.59 4.07 -1.74
C ALA A 46 -8.93 5.43 -1.47
N ILE A 47 -9.44 6.52 -2.08
CA ILE A 47 -8.99 7.90 -1.81
C ILE A 47 -9.26 8.26 -0.34
N GLN A 48 -10.43 7.93 0.18
CA GLN A 48 -10.76 8.12 1.59
C GLN A 48 -9.83 7.30 2.49
N THR A 49 -9.64 6.01 2.18
CA THR A 49 -8.74 5.14 2.94
C THR A 49 -7.30 5.67 2.96
N ALA A 50 -6.80 6.18 1.82
CA ALA A 50 -5.46 6.77 1.74
C ALA A 50 -5.31 7.99 2.66
N LYS A 51 -6.32 8.88 2.68
CA LYS A 51 -6.35 10.04 3.58
C LYS A 51 -6.41 9.63 5.05
N GLU A 52 -7.30 8.70 5.41
CA GLU A 52 -7.49 8.23 6.79
C GLU A 52 -6.25 7.52 7.35
N LYS A 53 -5.53 6.79 6.51
CA LYS A 53 -4.34 6.01 6.91
C LYS A 53 -3.02 6.73 6.65
N GLY A 54 -3.06 7.96 6.11
CA GLY A 54 -1.85 8.75 5.82
C GLY A 54 -0.96 8.12 4.74
N ILE A 55 -1.55 7.42 3.76
CA ILE A 55 -0.80 6.86 2.63
C ILE A 55 -0.46 7.99 1.68
N HIS A 56 0.83 8.28 1.53
CA HIS A 56 1.33 9.32 0.63
C HIS A 56 1.16 8.90 -0.85
N ILE A 57 0.34 9.64 -1.59
CA ILE A 57 0.06 9.42 -3.01
C ILE A 57 0.46 10.70 -3.78
N PRO A 58 1.65 10.74 -4.41
CA PRO A 58 2.21 11.98 -4.96
C PRO A 58 1.31 12.73 -5.95
N MET A 59 0.48 12.00 -6.71
CA MET A 59 -0.38 12.58 -7.75
C MET A 59 -1.66 13.21 -7.19
N ILE A 60 -2.09 12.82 -5.99
CA ILE A 60 -3.27 13.39 -5.31
C ILE A 60 -2.85 14.48 -4.34
N ASP A 61 -1.76 14.27 -3.61
CA ASP A 61 -1.27 15.23 -2.62
C ASP A 61 -0.81 16.55 -3.28
N LYS A 62 -0.41 16.53 -4.55
CA LYS A 62 -0.09 17.74 -5.35
C LYS A 62 -1.27 18.34 -6.11
N ALA A 63 -2.41 17.65 -6.17
CA ALA A 63 -3.62 18.13 -6.85
C ALA A 63 -4.52 18.98 -5.93
N GLY A 64 -4.21 19.05 -4.63
CA GLY A 64 -4.93 19.86 -3.63
C GLY A 64 -4.37 21.26 -3.39
N ASP A 65 -3.43 21.74 -4.22
CA ASP A 65 -2.77 23.06 -4.09
C ASP A 65 -2.90 23.89 -5.39
N LYS A 66 -4.06 23.77 -6.07
CA LYS A 66 -4.49 24.64 -7.18
C LYS A 66 -5.95 25.02 -7.06
#